data_AF-X1R650-F1
#
_entry.id   AF-X1R650-F1
#
_cell.length_a   1.000
_cell.length_b   1.000
_cell.length_c   1.000
_cell.angle_alpha   90.00
_cell.angle_beta   90.00
_cell.angle_gamma   90.00
#
_symmetry.space_group_name_H-M   'P 1'
#
loop_
_entity.id
_entity.type
_entity.pdbx_description
1 polymer ?
#
loop_
_entity_poly.entity_id
_entity_poly.type
_entity_poly.pdbx_seq_one_letter_code
_entity_poly.pdbx_strand_id
1 'polypeptide(L)'
;RWEENGFRGEDGVVYKYTGRAEEPQNGNDRNVGYDLIYIGDLWEKRHDTDIFHEFGTFRGDDFGENKAHAPWRWDDKDDGEVDADQFFIDPAYLVDYYHDGLGNFSHDYIIQFQD
;
A
#
# COMPACT_ATOMS: atom_id res chain seq x y z
N ARG A 1 -2.54 1.14 -24.31
CA ARG A 1 -2.63 0.92 -22.82
C ARG A 1 -3.52 2.04 -22.24
N TRP A 2 -4.10 1.96 -21.04
CA TRP A 2 -5.19 2.84 -20.52
C TRP A 2 -5.10 4.37 -20.79
N GLU A 3 -3.92 4.90 -21.11
CA GLU A 3 -3.69 6.25 -21.62
C GLU A 3 -4.30 6.54 -23.01
N GLU A 4 -4.53 5.51 -23.84
CA GLU A 4 -4.97 5.66 -25.24
C GLU A 4 -6.45 5.32 -25.46
N ASN A 5 -6.99 4.35 -24.69
CA ASN A 5 -8.35 3.83 -24.88
C ASN A 5 -9.30 4.14 -23.70
N GLY A 6 -8.81 4.86 -22.68
CA GLY A 6 -9.56 5.18 -21.46
C GLY A 6 -9.87 3.97 -20.58
N PHE A 7 -10.33 4.20 -19.34
CA PHE A 7 -10.86 3.12 -18.50
C PHE A 7 -12.24 2.67 -18.99
N ARG A 8 -12.57 1.39 -18.81
CA ARG A 8 -13.93 0.90 -19.08
C ARG A 8 -14.89 1.61 -18.12
N GLY A 9 -15.87 2.34 -18.67
CA GLY A 9 -16.83 3.12 -17.88
C GLY A 9 -16.40 4.55 -17.57
N GLU A 10 -15.31 5.05 -18.19
CA GLU A 10 -14.76 6.40 -17.98
C GLU A 10 -14.29 6.72 -16.56
N ASP A 11 -14.28 5.74 -15.65
CA ASP A 11 -13.87 5.91 -14.27
C ASP A 11 -12.44 5.42 -14.05
N GLY A 12 -11.60 6.31 -13.54
CA GLY A 12 -10.27 6.04 -13.00
C GLY A 12 -9.26 7.14 -13.30
N VAL A 13 -8.22 7.15 -12.47
CA VAL A 13 -7.15 8.14 -12.49
C VAL A 13 -5.86 7.56 -13.08
N VAL A 14 -5.12 8.35 -13.85
CA VAL A 14 -3.77 7.99 -14.34
C VAL A 14 -2.72 8.85 -13.66
N TYR A 15 -1.89 8.20 -12.85
CA TYR A 15 -0.76 8.80 -12.15
C TYR A 15 0.54 8.70 -12.97
N LYS A 16 1.30 9.79 -13.02
CA LYS A 16 2.59 9.88 -13.73
C LYS A 16 3.65 10.44 -12.79
N TYR A 17 4.87 9.90 -12.87
CA TYR A 17 5.97 10.44 -12.08
C TYR A 17 6.32 11.83 -12.60
N THR A 18 6.17 12.84 -11.75
CA THR A 18 6.49 14.24 -12.07
C THR A 18 7.47 14.85 -11.07
N GLY A 19 7.78 14.14 -9.97
CA GLY A 19 8.52 14.69 -8.83
C GLY A 19 7.68 15.68 -8.00
N ARG A 20 6.35 15.66 -8.17
CA ARG A 20 5.41 16.50 -7.40
C ARG A 20 4.13 15.71 -7.16
N ALA A 21 3.76 15.56 -5.90
CA ALA A 21 2.47 14.96 -5.53
C ALA A 21 1.31 15.93 -5.81
N GLU A 22 0.24 15.40 -6.39
CA GLU A 22 -0.98 16.14 -6.72
C GLU A 22 -2.22 15.32 -6.32
N GLU A 23 -3.31 16.03 -6.02
CA GLU A 23 -4.62 15.42 -5.81
C GLU A 23 -5.39 15.39 -7.14
N PRO A 24 -6.02 14.27 -7.52
CA PRO A 24 -6.86 14.20 -8.73
C PRO A 24 -8.03 15.17 -8.62
N GLN A 25 -8.35 15.88 -9.71
CA GLN A 25 -9.47 16.82 -9.71
C GLN A 25 -10.85 16.15 -9.71
N ASN A 26 -10.90 14.89 -10.15
CA ASN A 26 -12.10 14.06 -10.22
C ASN A 26 -11.71 12.59 -10.48
N GLY A 27 -12.70 11.69 -10.43
CA GLY A 27 -12.49 10.25 -10.68
C GLY A 27 -11.99 9.89 -12.09
N ASN A 28 -11.93 10.83 -13.04
CA ASN A 28 -11.50 10.61 -14.44
C ASN A 28 -10.29 11.48 -14.82
N ASP A 29 -9.40 11.79 -13.87
CA ASP A 29 -8.21 12.60 -14.13
C ASP A 29 -7.06 11.78 -14.76
N ARG A 30 -6.53 12.23 -15.90
CA ARG A 30 -5.56 11.47 -16.72
C ARG A 30 -4.12 11.96 -16.60
N ASN A 31 -3.89 12.98 -15.79
CA ASN A 31 -2.59 13.60 -15.70
C ASN A 31 -2.32 14.10 -14.29
N VAL A 32 -2.26 13.16 -13.34
CA VAL A 32 -1.99 13.45 -11.94
C VAL A 32 -0.53 13.12 -11.62
N GLY A 33 0.21 14.10 -11.12
CA GLY A 33 1.57 13.93 -10.66
C GLY A 33 1.66 13.12 -9.37
N TYR A 34 2.64 12.21 -9.31
CA TYR A 34 3.14 11.68 -8.05
C TYR A 34 4.62 12.01 -7.86
N ASP A 35 4.98 12.08 -6.58
CA ASP A 35 6.36 12.05 -6.10
C ASP A 35 6.60 10.76 -5.31
N LEU A 36 7.87 10.44 -5.07
CA LEU A 36 8.27 9.25 -4.32
C LEU A 36 8.82 9.65 -2.96
N ILE A 37 8.38 8.95 -1.92
CA ILE A 37 9.02 8.97 -0.61
C ILE A 37 9.65 7.61 -0.33
N TYR A 38 10.70 7.60 0.48
CA TYR A 38 11.25 6.33 0.95
C TYR A 38 10.26 5.67 1.91
N ILE A 39 10.07 4.35 1.77
CA ILE A 39 9.12 3.61 2.63
C ILE A 39 9.53 3.67 4.10
N GLY A 40 10.83 3.76 4.40
CA GLY A 40 11.33 3.93 5.77
C GLY A 40 10.83 5.22 6.40
N ASP A 41 10.80 6.33 5.65
CA ASP A 41 10.31 7.62 6.15
C ASP A 41 8.83 7.55 6.55
N LEU A 42 8.02 6.80 5.79
CA LEU A 42 6.62 6.58 6.12
C LEU A 42 6.46 5.59 7.28
N TRP A 43 7.29 4.54 7.31
CA TRP A 43 7.30 3.53 8.36
C TRP A 43 7.70 4.10 9.72
N GLU A 44 8.64 5.04 9.77
CA GLU A 44 9.01 5.76 11.00
C GLU A 44 7.82 6.53 11.59
N LYS A 45 6.87 6.95 10.74
CA LYS A 45 5.65 7.65 11.11
C LYS A 45 4.44 6.74 11.33
N ARG A 46 4.58 5.41 11.30
CA ARG A 46 3.45 4.46 11.38
C ARG A 46 2.58 4.57 12.66
N HIS A 47 3.05 5.28 13.68
CA HIS A 47 2.33 5.57 14.91
C HIS A 47 1.96 7.05 15.07
N ASP A 48 2.22 7.88 14.05
CA ASP A 48 1.87 9.29 14.02
C ASP A 48 0.34 9.44 13.91
N THR A 49 -0.27 10.00 14.95
CA THR A 49 -1.72 10.16 15.03
C THR A 49 -2.28 11.27 14.16
N ASP A 50 -1.43 12.14 13.60
CA ASP A 50 -1.85 13.16 12.65
C ASP A 50 -2.01 12.56 11.24
N ILE A 51 -1.29 11.47 10.95
CA ILE A 51 -1.34 10.75 9.67
C ILE A 51 -2.30 9.57 9.75
N PHE A 52 -2.29 8.83 10.85
CA PHE A 52 -3.01 7.58 11.01
C PHE A 52 -4.15 7.69 12.04
N HIS A 53 -5.32 7.15 11.70
CA HIS A 53 -6.44 6.99 12.64
C HIS A 53 -6.19 5.82 13.61
N GLU A 54 -5.65 4.73 13.08
CA GLU A 54 -5.22 3.51 13.77
C GLU A 54 -4.04 2.92 12.99
N PHE A 55 -3.35 1.90 13.52
CA PHE A 55 -2.15 1.36 12.88
C PHE A 55 -2.42 0.93 11.43
N GLY A 56 -1.78 1.63 10.49
CA GLY A 56 -1.91 1.38 9.05
C GLY A 56 -3.18 1.92 8.39
N THR A 57 -4.03 2.66 9.09
CA THR A 57 -5.20 3.34 8.50
C THR A 57 -4.94 4.83 8.41
N PHE A 58 -4.86 5.35 7.19
CA PHE A 58 -4.70 6.79 6.99
C PHE A 58 -5.95 7.54 7.43
N ARG A 59 -5.75 8.72 8.01
CA ARG A 59 -6.82 9.69 8.22
C ARG A 59 -7.30 10.23 6.88
N GLY A 60 -8.60 10.34 6.70
CA GLY A 60 -9.19 11.00 5.53
C GLY A 60 -10.63 10.58 5.30
N ASP A 61 -11.51 11.56 5.07
CA ASP A 61 -12.97 11.35 5.04
C ASP A 61 -13.63 11.79 3.73
N ASP A 62 -12.88 12.34 2.77
CA ASP A 62 -13.41 12.99 1.56
C ASP A 62 -14.25 12.05 0.68
N PHE A 63 -13.86 10.77 0.60
CA PHE A 63 -14.60 9.72 -0.12
C PHE A 63 -15.00 8.53 0.78
N GLY A 64 -15.10 8.81 2.07
CA GLY A 64 -15.53 7.90 3.13
C GLY A 64 -14.53 7.80 4.28
N GLU A 65 -15.06 7.50 5.45
CA GLU A 65 -14.32 7.56 6.72
C GLU A 65 -13.13 6.61 6.76
N ASN A 66 -11.92 7.18 6.81
CA ASN A 66 -10.63 6.51 7.00
C ASN A 66 -10.43 5.24 6.15
N LYS A 67 -10.80 5.29 4.86
CA LYS A 67 -10.81 4.11 3.99
C LYS A 67 -9.45 3.69 3.42
N ALA A 68 -8.47 4.57 3.44
CA ALA A 68 -7.16 4.29 2.85
C ALA A 68 -6.27 3.54 3.85
N HIS A 69 -5.65 2.46 3.40
CA HIS A 69 -4.75 1.64 4.21
C HIS A 69 -3.31 1.70 3.67
N ALA A 70 -2.35 1.68 4.59
CA ALA A 70 -0.94 1.50 4.30
C ALA A 70 -0.64 0.05 3.86
N PRO A 71 0.51 -0.20 3.20
CA PRO A 71 0.86 -1.55 2.75
C PRO A 71 0.89 -2.62 3.84
N TRP A 72 1.14 -2.23 5.10
CA TRP A 72 1.17 -3.12 6.27
C TRP A 72 -0.20 -3.28 6.96
N ARG A 73 -1.29 -2.93 6.27
CA ARG A 73 -2.67 -3.18 6.72
C ARG A 73 -3.54 -3.69 5.57
N TRP A 74 -2.90 -4.41 4.65
CA TRP A 74 -3.58 -5.01 3.52
C TRP A 74 -4.22 -6.33 3.96
N ASP A 75 -5.54 -6.40 3.85
CA ASP A 75 -6.37 -7.54 4.26
C ASP A 75 -7.55 -7.63 3.32
N ASP A 76 -7.67 -8.73 2.57
CA ASP A 76 -8.81 -8.98 1.69
C ASP A 76 -10.02 -9.59 2.43
N LYS A 77 -9.85 -9.88 3.73
CA LYS A 77 -10.82 -10.36 4.71
C LYS A 77 -11.30 -11.79 4.50
N ASP A 78 -10.62 -12.57 3.66
CA ASP A 78 -10.94 -14.00 3.46
C ASP A 78 -9.75 -14.96 3.64
N ASP A 79 -8.64 -14.44 4.19
CA ASP A 79 -7.35 -15.14 4.33
C ASP A 79 -7.22 -16.15 5.49
N GLY A 80 -8.21 -16.25 6.38
CA GLY A 80 -8.17 -17.17 7.52
C GLY A 80 -7.25 -16.70 8.65
N GLU A 81 -6.13 -17.39 8.91
CA GLU A 81 -5.20 -17.08 10.01
C GLU A 81 -4.15 -16.00 9.66
N VAL A 82 -4.08 -15.56 8.39
CA VAL A 82 -3.14 -14.51 7.96
C VAL A 82 -3.72 -13.14 8.29
N ASP A 83 -3.05 -12.41 9.18
CA ASP A 83 -3.42 -11.05 9.56
C ASP A 83 -3.02 -10.01 8.49
N ALA A 84 -3.70 -8.85 8.52
CA ALA A 84 -3.57 -7.72 7.60
C ALA A 84 -2.15 -7.16 7.36
N ASP A 85 -1.20 -7.53 8.20
CA ASP A 85 0.16 -7.00 8.20
C ASP A 85 1.20 -7.98 7.67
N GLN A 86 0.87 -9.28 7.60
CA GLN A 86 1.82 -10.36 7.38
C GLN A 86 2.56 -10.21 6.04
N PHE A 87 1.91 -9.69 5.01
CA PHE A 87 2.57 -9.44 3.72
C PHE A 87 3.75 -8.47 3.82
N PHE A 88 3.68 -7.53 4.75
CA PHE A 88 4.71 -6.53 4.93
C PHE A 88 5.73 -6.92 6.01
N ILE A 89 5.28 -7.52 7.12
CA ILE A 89 6.16 -7.81 8.27
C ILE A 89 6.76 -9.21 8.26
N ASP A 90 6.10 -10.18 7.62
CA ASP A 90 6.54 -11.57 7.56
C ASP A 90 6.15 -12.24 6.22
N PRO A 91 6.75 -11.82 5.09
CA PRO A 91 6.45 -12.42 3.80
C PRO A 91 6.78 -13.92 3.71
N ALA A 92 7.69 -14.44 4.54
CA ALA A 92 7.96 -15.88 4.62
C ALA A 92 6.76 -16.66 5.18
N TYR A 93 6.07 -16.13 6.19
CA TYR A 93 4.85 -16.74 6.72
C TYR A 93 3.76 -16.88 5.66
N LEU A 94 3.60 -15.91 4.76
CA LEU A 94 2.68 -16.05 3.63
C LEU A 94 3.06 -17.21 2.71
N VAL A 95 4.35 -17.38 2.41
CA VAL A 95 4.79 -18.50 1.57
C VAL A 95 4.48 -19.83 2.25
N ASP A 96 4.77 -19.95 3.54
CA ASP A 96 4.50 -21.16 4.32
C ASP A 96 3.01 -21.48 4.44
N TYR A 97 2.16 -20.45 4.54
CA TYR A 97 0.71 -20.62 4.68
C TYR A 97 0.02 -20.99 3.35
N TYR A 98 0.39 -20.34 2.24
CA TYR A 98 -0.28 -20.55 0.95
C TYR A 98 0.39 -21.60 0.05
N HIS A 99 1.61 -22.04 0.36
CA HIS A 99 2.39 -22.93 -0.51
C HIS A 99 3.09 -24.07 0.24
N ASP A 100 2.84 -25.30 -0.22
CA ASP A 100 3.50 -26.50 0.29
C ASP A 100 4.73 -26.90 -0.56
N GLY A 101 5.69 -27.58 0.09
CA GLY A 101 6.78 -28.28 -0.59
C GLY A 101 7.95 -27.40 -1.06
N LEU A 102 8.04 -26.16 -0.55
CA LEU A 102 9.09 -25.20 -0.91
C LEU A 102 10.31 -25.23 0.04
N GLY A 103 10.23 -26.00 1.13
CA GLY A 103 11.24 -26.05 2.19
C GLY A 103 10.84 -25.18 3.39
N ASN A 104 11.82 -24.85 4.25
CA ASN A 104 11.60 -23.99 5.41
C ASN A 104 12.23 -22.63 5.16
N PHE A 105 11.46 -21.55 5.30
CA PHE A 105 11.96 -20.19 5.24
C PHE A 105 12.26 -19.64 6.65
N SER A 106 13.15 -18.64 6.72
CA SER A 106 13.44 -17.93 7.97
C SER A 106 12.42 -16.82 8.17
N HIS A 107 11.87 -16.72 9.38
CA HIS A 107 11.05 -15.58 9.83
C HIS A 107 11.90 -14.53 10.58
N ASP A 108 13.19 -14.82 10.79
CA ASP A 108 14.14 -13.86 11.33
C ASP A 108 14.73 -13.03 10.17
N TYR A 109 14.38 -11.74 10.14
CA TYR A 109 14.83 -10.81 9.09
C TYR A 109 16.02 -9.97 9.56
N ILE A 110 17.05 -9.88 8.72
CA ILE A 110 18.20 -8.99 8.91
C ILE A 110 18.03 -7.72 8.09
N ILE A 111 18.03 -6.57 8.76
CA ILE A 111 18.03 -5.28 8.07
C ILE A 111 19.47 -4.95 7.68
N GLN A 112 19.72 -4.77 6.38
CA GLN A 112 20.97 -4.23 5.86
C GLN A 112 20.72 -2.82 5.33
N PHE A 113 21.32 -1.82 5.95
CA PHE A 113 21.41 -0.48 5.40
C PHE A 113 22.56 -0.46 4.39
N GLN A 114 22.31 0.00 3.16
CA GLN A 114 23.39 0.28 2.21
C GLN A 114 23.90 1.70 2.46
N ASP A 115 25.21 1.82 2.71
CA ASP A 115 25.93 3.09 2.85
C ASP A 115 26.10 3.80 1.49
#